data_AF-A0A357LWK6-F1
#
_entry.id   AF-A0A357LWK6-F1
#
_cell.length_a   1.000
_cell.length_b   1.000
_cell.length_c   1.000
_cell.angle_alpha   90.00
_cell.angle_beta   90.00
_cell.angle_gamma   90.00
#
_symmetry.space_group_name_H-M   'P 1'
#
loop_
_entity.id
_entity.type
_entity.pdbx_description
1 polymer ?
#
loop_
_entity_poly.entity_id
_entity_poly.type
_entity_poly.pdbx_seq_one_letter_code
_entity_poly.pdbx_strand_id
1 'polypeptide(L)'
;MQIFVGLGNPGSKYANNRHNIGFMALDGLTAAHGFAPWKQKFQAQISEGQLGREKILLLKPQTFMNLSGQAVGEAARFYKATAQDVTVFHDELDLAPGRLKVKQGGGHAGHNGLRSVHAHIGEAYRRVRMGIGHPGHKDLVARYVLHDFAKADETWLDDLLRGLCDGAVDLATGDAGRFMNAVALRTSPPRPSTGKRAPADKQSKQKPTGQEHPNAKGVQKQSQTDTGPKDHTLNDPSQADTVSAEIEQKNRSALERLMDKFK
;
A
#
# COMPACT_ATOMS: atom_id res chain seq x y z
N MET A 1 -13.36 -19.07 4.46
CA MET A 1 -13.48 -17.98 5.46
C MET A 1 -12.34 -17.04 5.17
N GLN A 2 -12.63 -15.80 4.80
CA GLN A 2 -11.59 -14.81 4.54
C GLN A 2 -11.35 -13.97 5.79
N ILE A 3 -10.13 -13.45 5.95
CA ILE A 3 -9.76 -12.62 7.10
C ILE A 3 -9.40 -11.22 6.61
N PHE A 4 -10.19 -10.23 7.02
CA PHE A 4 -9.93 -8.83 6.76
C PHE A 4 -9.26 -8.22 7.99
N VAL A 5 -8.01 -7.79 7.83
CA VAL A 5 -7.18 -7.27 8.91
C VAL A 5 -7.05 -5.76 8.76
N GLY A 6 -7.45 -5.01 9.78
CA GLY A 6 -7.16 -3.58 9.88
C GLY A 6 -5.90 -3.42 10.69
N LEU A 7 -4.88 -2.74 10.16
CA LEU A 7 -3.71 -2.39 10.95
C LEU A 7 -3.95 -1.08 11.72
N GLY A 8 -3.38 -1.00 12.92
CA GLY A 8 -3.52 0.13 13.83
C GLY A 8 -2.89 -0.13 15.19
N ASN A 9 -2.87 0.90 16.05
CA ASN A 9 -2.47 0.79 17.44
C ASN A 9 -3.70 0.79 18.37
N PRO A 10 -3.72 -0.03 19.43
CA PRO A 10 -4.81 -0.08 20.39
C PRO A 10 -4.80 1.12 21.34
N GLY A 11 -5.99 1.57 21.76
CA GLY A 11 -6.17 2.65 22.73
C GLY A 11 -6.69 3.95 22.11
N SER A 12 -7.51 4.68 22.88
CA SER A 12 -8.23 5.87 22.42
C SER A 12 -7.32 6.97 21.88
N LYS A 13 -6.12 7.13 22.45
CA LYS A 13 -5.13 8.12 22.02
C LYS A 13 -4.61 7.93 20.59
N TYR A 14 -4.83 6.77 19.97
CA TYR A 14 -4.42 6.50 18.60
C TYR A 14 -5.59 6.43 17.62
N ALA A 15 -6.83 6.53 18.10
CA ALA A 15 -8.02 6.20 17.32
C ALA A 15 -8.13 7.01 16.02
N ASN A 16 -7.66 8.26 16.05
CA ASN A 16 -7.72 9.19 14.92
C ASN A 16 -6.38 9.35 14.19
N ASN A 17 -5.34 8.60 14.60
CA ASN A 17 -4.03 8.64 13.96
C ASN A 17 -4.13 8.15 12.51
N ARG A 18 -3.28 8.72 11.64
CA ARG A 18 -3.14 8.23 10.26
C ARG A 18 -2.84 6.72 10.19
N HIS A 19 -2.02 6.22 11.12
CA HIS A 19 -1.68 4.80 11.23
C HIS A 19 -2.84 3.88 11.64
N ASN A 20 -3.96 4.44 12.08
CA ASN A 20 -5.14 3.70 12.52
C ASN A 20 -6.24 3.64 11.44
N ILE A 21 -5.99 4.16 10.23
CA ILE A 21 -6.96 4.13 9.13
C ILE A 21 -7.44 2.69 8.80
N GLY A 22 -6.59 1.67 9.01
CA GLY A 22 -6.98 0.26 8.90
C GLY A 22 -8.04 -0.16 9.92
N PHE A 23 -7.94 0.29 11.17
CA PHE A 23 -8.99 0.07 12.17
C PHE A 23 -10.27 0.83 11.81
N MET A 24 -10.14 2.10 11.40
CA MET A 24 -11.29 2.92 11.01
C MET A 24 -12.08 2.29 9.86
N ALA A 25 -11.39 1.70 8.88
CA ALA A 25 -12.01 0.94 7.79
C ALA A 25 -12.85 -0.24 8.31
N LEU A 26 -12.32 -1.03 9.24
CA LEU A 26 -13.05 -2.18 9.79
C LEU A 26 -14.22 -1.77 10.68
N ASP A 27 -14.10 -0.65 11.39
CA ASP A 27 -15.20 -0.09 12.18
C ASP A 27 -16.34 0.36 11.27
N GLY A 28 -16.03 1.03 10.15
CA GLY A 28 -17.00 1.36 9.11
C GLY A 28 -17.69 0.12 8.52
N LEU A 29 -16.92 -0.92 8.18
CA LEU A 29 -17.47 -2.17 7.65
C LEU A 29 -18.43 -2.85 8.63
N THR A 30 -18.07 -2.86 9.92
CA THR A 30 -18.90 -3.44 10.97
C THR A 30 -20.25 -2.74 11.03
N ALA A 31 -20.23 -1.41 11.06
CA ALA A 31 -21.45 -0.59 11.13
C ALA A 31 -22.32 -0.69 9.88
N ALA A 32 -21.71 -0.69 8.69
CA ALA A 32 -22.42 -0.67 7.41
C ALA A 32 -23.05 -2.03 7.04
N HIS A 33 -22.41 -3.14 7.41
CA HIS A 33 -22.79 -4.48 6.96
C HIS A 33 -23.32 -5.38 8.07
N GLY A 34 -23.58 -4.83 9.26
CA GLY A 34 -24.22 -5.57 10.36
C GLY A 34 -23.39 -6.75 10.86
N PHE A 35 -22.07 -6.59 10.92
CA PHE A 35 -21.22 -7.61 11.53
C PHE A 35 -21.54 -7.76 13.03
N ALA A 36 -21.20 -8.91 13.60
CA ALA A 36 -21.42 -9.17 15.03
C ALA A 36 -20.68 -8.16 15.93
N PRO A 37 -21.10 -7.98 17.19
CA PRO A 37 -20.35 -7.17 18.14
C PRO A 37 -18.89 -7.63 18.28
N TRP A 38 -17.98 -6.67 18.47
CA TRP A 38 -16.56 -6.96 18.67
C TRP A 38 -16.33 -7.81 19.92
N LYS A 39 -15.54 -8.87 19.80
CA LYS A 39 -15.09 -9.73 20.91
C LYS A 39 -13.57 -9.84 20.91
N GLN A 40 -12.97 -10.07 22.08
CA GLN A 40 -11.52 -10.25 22.20
C GLN A 40 -11.13 -11.71 21.94
N LYS A 41 -10.24 -11.95 20.98
CA LYS A 41 -9.65 -13.28 20.69
C LYS A 41 -8.38 -13.10 19.86
N PHE A 42 -7.42 -14.02 19.97
CA PHE A 42 -6.17 -13.98 19.20
C PHE A 42 -5.34 -12.71 19.42
N GLN A 43 -5.39 -12.15 20.64
CA GLN A 43 -4.76 -10.86 20.95
C GLN A 43 -5.27 -9.72 20.04
N ALA A 44 -6.53 -9.82 19.61
CA ALA A 44 -7.18 -8.89 18.71
C ALA A 44 -8.65 -8.68 19.10
N GLN A 45 -9.23 -7.59 18.61
CA GLN A 45 -10.68 -7.50 18.48
C GLN A 45 -11.09 -8.19 17.19
N ILE A 46 -12.05 -9.11 17.28
CA ILE A 46 -12.64 -9.78 16.13
C ILE A 46 -14.12 -9.54 16.03
N SER A 47 -14.60 -9.53 14.79
CA SER A 47 -16.02 -9.51 14.47
C SER A 47 -16.27 -10.42 13.27
N GLU A 48 -17.33 -11.22 13.35
CA GLU A 48 -17.70 -12.17 12.30
C GLU A 48 -18.94 -11.67 11.57
N GLY A 49 -18.97 -11.84 10.26
CA GLY A 49 -20.08 -11.40 9.42
C GLY A 49 -20.00 -11.97 8.02
N GLN A 50 -20.84 -11.44 7.14
CA GLN A 50 -20.92 -11.86 5.75
C GLN A 50 -20.94 -10.63 4.84
N LEU A 51 -20.18 -10.72 3.74
CA LEU A 51 -20.24 -9.76 2.65
C LEU A 51 -20.72 -10.51 1.40
N GLY A 52 -21.98 -10.31 1.03
CA GLY A 52 -22.64 -11.15 0.03
C GLY A 52 -22.72 -12.60 0.51
N ARG A 53 -22.04 -13.51 -0.19
CA ARG A 53 -21.98 -14.95 0.17
C ARG A 53 -20.71 -15.32 0.92
N GLU A 54 -19.78 -14.39 1.05
CA GLU A 54 -18.47 -14.64 1.64
C GLU A 54 -18.51 -14.47 3.15
N LYS A 55 -18.06 -15.49 3.89
CA LYS A 55 -17.86 -15.40 5.33
C LYS A 55 -16.56 -14.67 5.63
N ILE A 56 -16.65 -13.59 6.40
CA ILE A 56 -15.55 -12.69 6.71
C ILE A 56 -15.32 -12.63 8.22
N LEU A 57 -14.05 -12.76 8.61
CA LEU A 57 -13.56 -12.40 9.93
C LEU A 57 -12.87 -11.04 9.85
N LEU A 58 -13.41 -10.03 10.51
CA LEU A 58 -12.71 -8.78 10.77
C LEU A 58 -11.76 -8.96 11.95
N LEU A 59 -10.53 -8.47 11.82
CA LEU A 59 -9.47 -8.62 12.82
C LEU A 59 -8.74 -7.28 13.01
N LYS A 60 -8.76 -6.75 14.25
CA LYS A 60 -7.98 -5.58 14.68
C LYS A 60 -6.95 -5.99 15.74
N PRO A 61 -5.68 -6.27 15.36
CA PRO A 61 -4.63 -6.68 16.30
C PRO A 61 -4.47 -5.70 17.48
N GLN A 62 -4.53 -6.18 18.71
CA GLN A 62 -4.33 -5.35 19.91
C GLN A 62 -2.88 -5.43 20.42
N THR A 63 -1.93 -5.80 19.55
CA THR A 63 -0.51 -6.04 19.88
C THR A 63 0.42 -4.86 19.58
N PHE A 64 -0.15 -3.68 19.26
CA PHE A 64 0.56 -2.57 18.60
C PHE A 64 1.08 -2.92 17.20
N MET A 65 1.37 -1.87 16.41
CA MET A 65 1.61 -2.01 14.98
C MET A 65 2.75 -2.99 14.64
N ASN A 66 3.90 -2.86 15.29
CA ASN A 66 5.09 -3.66 14.99
C ASN A 66 4.95 -5.15 15.34
N LEU A 67 3.94 -5.54 16.13
CA LEU A 67 3.66 -6.92 16.50
C LEU A 67 2.32 -7.43 15.95
N SER A 68 1.73 -6.73 14.96
CA SER A 68 0.44 -7.11 14.37
C SER A 68 0.43 -8.52 13.79
N GLY A 69 1.57 -9.02 13.29
CA GLY A 69 1.69 -10.36 12.73
C GLY A 69 1.41 -11.49 13.72
N GLN A 70 1.61 -11.26 15.02
CA GLN A 70 1.33 -12.27 16.05
C GLN A 70 -0.16 -12.65 16.07
N ALA A 71 -1.03 -11.63 16.16
CA ALA A 71 -2.48 -11.81 16.15
C ALA A 71 -2.98 -12.37 14.80
N VAL A 72 -2.45 -11.84 13.69
CA VAL A 72 -2.82 -12.31 12.34
C VAL A 72 -2.45 -13.78 12.14
N GLY A 73 -1.23 -14.16 12.52
CA GLY A 73 -0.75 -15.54 12.40
C GLY A 73 -1.53 -16.50 13.30
N GLU A 74 -1.89 -16.08 14.51
CA GLU A 74 -2.72 -16.88 15.42
C GLU A 74 -4.12 -17.13 14.84
N ALA A 75 -4.80 -16.09 14.35
CA ALA A 75 -6.10 -16.21 13.70
C ALA A 75 -6.03 -17.08 12.43
N ALA A 76 -5.02 -16.87 11.58
CA ALA A 76 -4.85 -17.64 10.35
C ALA A 76 -4.68 -19.14 10.63
N ARG A 77 -3.84 -19.52 11.61
CA ARG A 77 -3.68 -20.92 12.03
C ARG A 77 -4.97 -21.51 12.57
N PHE A 78 -5.70 -20.79 13.42
CA PHE A 78 -6.95 -21.28 14.01
C PHE A 78 -8.01 -21.59 12.95
N TYR A 79 -8.18 -20.70 11.97
CA TYR A 79 -9.15 -20.89 10.89
C TYR A 79 -8.61 -21.70 9.70
N LYS A 80 -7.37 -22.20 9.79
CA LYS A 80 -6.68 -22.91 8.70
C LYS A 80 -6.63 -22.07 7.40
N ALA A 81 -6.53 -20.76 7.56
CA ALA A 81 -6.43 -19.81 6.46
C ALA A 81 -4.97 -19.70 6.00
N THR A 82 -4.79 -19.52 4.70
CA THR A 82 -3.50 -19.23 4.08
C THR A 82 -3.33 -17.72 3.90
N ALA A 83 -2.15 -17.26 3.51
CA ALA A 83 -1.93 -15.86 3.19
C ALA A 83 -2.91 -15.32 2.12
N GLN A 84 -3.31 -16.15 1.17
CA GLN A 84 -4.21 -15.77 0.08
C GLN A 84 -5.64 -15.47 0.57
N ASP A 85 -6.03 -16.03 1.73
CA ASP A 85 -7.32 -15.77 2.37
C ASP A 85 -7.32 -14.48 3.21
N VAL A 86 -6.17 -13.80 3.32
CA VAL A 86 -5.99 -12.61 4.14
C VAL A 86 -5.97 -11.35 3.26
N THR A 87 -6.75 -10.35 3.66
CA THR A 87 -6.72 -8.99 3.11
C THR A 87 -6.36 -7.99 4.19
N VAL A 88 -5.28 -7.24 4.02
CA VAL A 88 -4.78 -6.27 5.01
C VAL A 88 -5.07 -4.84 4.56
N PHE A 89 -5.75 -4.08 5.39
CA PHE A 89 -6.04 -2.65 5.26
C PHE A 89 -5.00 -1.87 6.07
N HIS A 90 -4.25 -1.00 5.40
CA HIS A 90 -3.18 -0.22 6.04
C HIS A 90 -3.00 1.15 5.39
N ASP A 91 -2.38 2.07 6.12
CA ASP A 91 -1.97 3.37 5.60
C ASP A 91 -0.79 3.25 4.64
N GLU A 92 -0.78 4.11 3.64
CA GLU A 92 0.20 4.14 2.56
C GLU A 92 0.71 5.56 2.33
N LEU A 93 2.02 5.74 2.48
CA LEU A 93 2.69 7.03 2.34
C LEU A 93 2.92 7.39 0.87
N ASP A 94 3.11 6.39 0.01
CA ASP A 94 3.41 6.59 -1.42
C ASP A 94 2.16 6.99 -2.23
N LEU A 95 0.97 6.87 -1.66
CA LEU A 95 -0.28 7.25 -2.29
C LEU A 95 -0.77 8.59 -1.74
N ALA A 96 -1.23 9.45 -2.65
CA ALA A 96 -1.85 10.71 -2.28
C ALA A 96 -3.08 10.48 -1.37
N PRO A 97 -3.39 11.43 -0.46
CA PRO A 97 -4.57 11.36 0.38
C PRO A 97 -5.85 11.03 -0.39
N GLY A 98 -6.67 10.12 0.15
CA GLY A 98 -7.93 9.67 -0.47
C GLY A 98 -7.76 8.75 -1.69
N ARG A 99 -6.53 8.45 -2.13
CA ARG A 99 -6.27 7.44 -3.15
C ARG A 99 -6.15 6.07 -2.52
N LEU A 100 -6.62 5.06 -3.24
CA LEU A 100 -6.58 3.68 -2.80
C LEU A 100 -6.06 2.79 -3.93
N LYS A 101 -5.30 1.74 -3.57
CA LYS A 101 -4.99 0.63 -4.48
C LYS A 101 -5.15 -0.71 -3.79
N VAL A 102 -5.63 -1.70 -4.53
CA VAL A 102 -5.57 -3.10 -4.13
C VAL A 102 -4.37 -3.77 -4.79
N LYS A 103 -3.59 -4.54 -4.02
CA LYS A 103 -2.43 -5.27 -4.53
C LYS A 103 -2.33 -6.65 -3.88
N GLN A 104 -2.10 -7.69 -4.68
CA GLN A 104 -1.71 -9.01 -4.19
C GLN A 104 -0.19 -9.06 -4.04
N GLY A 105 0.31 -9.61 -2.92
CA GLY A 105 1.74 -9.86 -2.73
C GLY A 105 2.60 -8.60 -2.68
N GLY A 106 3.93 -8.77 -2.57
CA GLY A 106 4.96 -7.73 -2.65
C GLY A 106 5.49 -7.22 -1.31
N GLY A 107 6.56 -6.42 -1.31
CA GLY A 107 7.27 -5.98 -0.09
C GLY A 107 6.48 -5.02 0.81
N HIS A 108 6.90 -4.89 2.07
CA HIS A 108 6.22 -4.08 3.10
C HIS A 108 6.51 -2.57 3.04
N ALA A 109 7.35 -2.09 2.11
CA ALA A 109 7.64 -0.67 1.88
C ALA A 109 7.98 0.15 3.17
N GLY A 110 8.71 -0.46 4.10
CA GLY A 110 9.04 0.16 5.39
C GLY A 110 7.91 0.18 6.43
N HIS A 111 6.68 -0.21 6.10
CA HIS A 111 5.56 -0.28 7.03
C HIS A 111 5.75 -1.39 8.08
N ASN A 112 5.79 -1.02 9.36
CA ASN A 112 6.13 -1.94 10.46
C ASN A 112 5.08 -3.04 10.69
N GLY A 113 3.80 -2.73 10.53
CA GLY A 113 2.74 -3.75 10.62
C GLY A 113 2.83 -4.81 9.53
N LEU A 114 2.90 -4.41 8.26
CA LEU A 114 3.16 -5.34 7.14
C LEU A 114 4.44 -6.17 7.33
N ARG A 115 5.53 -5.57 7.82
CA ARG A 115 6.77 -6.31 8.16
C ARG A 115 6.49 -7.41 9.18
N SER A 116 5.71 -7.11 10.21
CA SER A 116 5.28 -8.08 11.22
C SER A 116 4.43 -9.19 10.59
N VAL A 117 3.44 -8.85 9.78
CA VAL A 117 2.57 -9.81 9.10
C VAL A 117 3.37 -10.74 8.17
N HIS A 118 4.32 -10.19 7.40
CA HIS A 118 5.22 -10.98 6.53
C HIS A 118 5.93 -12.08 7.30
N ALA A 119 6.46 -11.76 8.49
CA ALA A 119 7.20 -12.71 9.31
C ALA A 119 6.35 -13.89 9.81
N HIS A 120 5.01 -13.77 9.81
CA HIS A 120 4.12 -14.78 10.39
C HIS A 120 3.32 -15.58 9.36
N ILE A 121 2.94 -14.96 8.24
CA ILE A 121 2.11 -15.62 7.21
C ILE A 121 2.71 -15.51 5.80
N GLY A 122 3.89 -14.92 5.64
CA GLY A 122 4.48 -14.64 4.32
C GLY A 122 3.88 -13.39 3.66
N GLU A 123 4.32 -13.09 2.44
CA GLU A 123 3.92 -11.86 1.72
C GLU A 123 2.72 -12.03 0.78
N ALA A 124 2.28 -13.26 0.52
CA ALA A 124 1.32 -13.59 -0.52
C ALA A 124 -0.15 -13.27 -0.19
N TYR A 125 -0.39 -12.24 0.63
CA TYR A 125 -1.73 -11.75 1.00
C TYR A 125 -2.13 -10.52 0.19
N ARG A 126 -3.44 -10.22 0.18
CA ARG A 126 -3.99 -9.04 -0.48
C ARG A 126 -3.86 -7.82 0.41
N ARG A 127 -3.64 -6.65 -0.20
CA ARG A 127 -3.45 -5.39 0.51
C ARG A 127 -4.36 -4.32 -0.05
N VAL A 128 -5.10 -3.67 0.83
CA VAL A 128 -5.84 -2.44 0.57
C VAL A 128 -4.98 -1.29 1.08
N ARG A 129 -4.26 -0.67 0.15
CA ARG A 129 -3.32 0.44 0.41
C ARG A 129 -4.10 1.74 0.41
N MET A 130 -4.23 2.39 1.57
CA MET A 130 -5.00 3.62 1.73
C MET A 130 -4.05 4.82 1.85
N GLY A 131 -4.07 5.69 0.85
CA GLY A 131 -3.17 6.82 0.76
C GLY A 131 -3.43 7.84 1.86
N ILE A 132 -2.38 8.10 2.65
CA ILE A 132 -2.33 9.16 3.65
C ILE A 132 -1.39 10.29 3.23
N GLY A 133 -0.59 10.11 2.17
CA GLY A 133 0.44 11.05 1.75
C GLY A 133 1.76 10.92 2.52
N HIS A 134 2.79 11.64 2.08
CA HIS A 134 4.13 11.61 2.67
C HIS A 134 4.52 13.00 3.22
N PRO A 135 5.15 13.12 4.40
CA PRO A 135 5.55 14.39 5.00
C PRO A 135 6.77 15.06 4.32
N GLY A 136 7.07 14.72 3.05
CA GLY A 136 8.27 15.13 2.33
C GLY A 136 9.57 14.46 2.81
N HIS A 137 9.88 14.54 4.10
CA HIS A 137 11.13 14.04 4.69
C HIS A 137 10.95 12.72 5.45
N LYS A 138 11.87 11.77 5.24
CA LYS A 138 11.82 10.43 5.85
C LYS A 138 11.83 10.48 7.38
N ASP A 139 12.58 11.40 7.97
CA ASP A 139 12.72 11.51 9.44
C ASP A 139 11.41 11.97 10.12
N LEU A 140 10.48 12.56 9.36
CA LEU A 140 9.18 12.99 9.87
C LEU A 140 8.12 11.89 9.82
N VAL A 141 8.39 10.77 9.13
CA VAL A 141 7.39 9.72 8.87
C VAL A 141 6.83 9.14 10.17
N ALA A 142 7.69 8.78 11.12
CA ALA A 142 7.26 8.18 12.39
C ALA A 142 6.31 9.11 13.16
N ARG A 143 6.59 10.42 13.17
CA ARG A 143 5.73 11.42 13.80
C ARG A 143 4.45 11.63 12.99
N TYR A 144 4.55 11.69 11.67
CA TYR A 144 3.43 11.93 10.76
C TYR A 144 2.33 10.87 10.86
N VAL A 145 2.70 9.59 10.83
CA VAL A 145 1.72 8.49 10.92
C VAL A 145 1.07 8.42 12.31
N LEU A 146 1.78 8.87 13.35
CA LEU A 146 1.30 8.92 14.72
C LEU A 146 0.55 10.22 15.09
N HIS A 147 0.30 11.09 14.12
CA HIS A 147 -0.58 12.25 14.32
C HIS A 147 -1.98 11.97 13.82
N ASP A 148 -2.94 12.62 14.49
CA ASP A 148 -4.33 12.63 14.08
C ASP A 148 -4.52 13.21 12.67
N PHE A 149 -5.53 12.72 11.97
CA PHE A 149 -6.04 13.38 10.78
C PHE A 149 -6.43 14.83 11.10
N ALA A 150 -6.05 15.75 10.21
CA ALA A 150 -6.40 17.15 10.37
C ALA A 150 -7.87 17.38 9.98
N LYS A 151 -8.46 18.51 10.38
CA LYS A 151 -9.81 18.87 9.95
C LYS A 151 -9.97 18.94 8.43
N ALA A 152 -8.91 19.36 7.73
CA ALA A 152 -8.87 19.37 6.26
C ALA A 152 -8.93 17.95 5.65
N ASP A 153 -8.64 16.92 6.44
CA ASP A 153 -8.67 15.53 6.01
C ASP A 153 -10.07 14.88 6.13
N GLU A 154 -10.97 15.47 6.93
CA GLU A 154 -12.26 14.87 7.29
C GLU A 154 -13.09 14.46 6.08
N THR A 155 -13.23 15.34 5.09
CA THR A 155 -14.08 15.08 3.91
C THR A 155 -13.56 13.90 3.09
N TRP A 156 -12.28 13.92 2.72
CA TRP A 156 -11.73 12.85 1.88
C TRP A 156 -11.65 11.53 2.64
N LEU A 157 -11.41 11.58 3.96
CA LEU A 157 -11.35 10.39 4.81
C LEU A 157 -12.73 9.75 4.95
N ASP A 158 -13.78 10.53 5.23
CA ASP A 158 -15.15 10.04 5.31
C ASP A 158 -15.61 9.42 3.98
N ASP A 159 -15.34 10.09 2.85
CA ASP A 159 -15.64 9.57 1.52
C ASP A 159 -14.89 8.26 1.21
N LEU A 160 -13.61 8.19 1.58
CA LEU A 160 -12.81 6.97 1.45
C LEU A 160 -13.41 5.83 2.27
N LEU A 161 -13.69 6.06 3.56
CA LEU A 161 -14.22 5.03 4.48
C LEU A 161 -15.61 4.54 4.05
N ARG A 162 -16.49 5.44 3.60
CA ARG A 162 -17.79 5.04 3.04
C ARG A 162 -17.63 4.27 1.72
N GLY A 163 -16.68 4.66 0.89
CA GLY A 163 -16.40 3.98 -0.38
C GLY A 163 -15.90 2.55 -0.18
N LEU A 164 -15.08 2.34 0.85
CA LEU A 164 -14.66 1.00 1.29
C LEU A 164 -15.87 0.14 1.66
N CYS A 165 -16.85 0.74 2.35
CA CYS A 165 -18.07 0.05 2.74
C CYS A 165 -18.92 -0.31 1.52
N ASP A 166 -19.12 0.60 0.57
CA ASP A 166 -19.90 0.35 -0.64
C ASP A 166 -19.32 -0.79 -1.48
N GLY A 167 -18.00 -0.82 -1.65
CA GLY A 167 -17.31 -1.83 -2.46
C GLY A 167 -16.98 -3.13 -1.71
N ALA A 168 -17.33 -3.26 -0.43
CA ALA A 168 -16.85 -4.35 0.42
C ALA A 168 -17.21 -5.75 -0.12
N VAL A 169 -18.41 -5.89 -0.69
CA VAL A 169 -18.87 -7.15 -1.31
C VAL A 169 -18.06 -7.49 -2.56
N ASP A 170 -17.72 -6.51 -3.39
CA ASP A 170 -16.87 -6.71 -4.55
C ASP A 170 -15.45 -7.15 -4.14
N LEU A 171 -14.89 -6.52 -3.09
CA LEU A 171 -13.59 -6.92 -2.54
C LEU A 171 -13.60 -8.36 -2.05
N ALA A 172 -14.64 -8.75 -1.28
CA ALA A 172 -14.80 -10.09 -0.75
C ALA A 172 -14.91 -11.15 -1.86
N THR A 173 -15.60 -10.83 -2.96
CA THR A 173 -15.74 -11.75 -4.11
C THR A 173 -14.53 -11.74 -5.05
N GLY A 174 -13.52 -10.91 -4.78
CA GLY A 174 -12.27 -10.86 -5.54
C GLY A 174 -12.25 -9.84 -6.69
N ASP A 175 -13.32 -9.07 -6.89
CA ASP A 175 -13.37 -8.00 -7.90
C ASP A 175 -12.75 -6.70 -7.37
N ALA A 176 -11.41 -6.68 -7.35
CA ALA A 176 -10.66 -5.50 -6.96
C ALA A 176 -10.95 -4.26 -7.83
N GLY A 177 -11.33 -4.46 -9.10
CA GLY A 177 -11.64 -3.39 -10.03
C GLY A 177 -12.92 -2.64 -9.63
N ARG A 178 -14.01 -3.38 -9.40
CA ARG A 178 -15.27 -2.81 -8.91
C ARG A 178 -15.13 -2.18 -7.54
N PHE A 179 -14.43 -2.84 -6.62
CA PHE A 179 -14.13 -2.27 -5.31
C PHE A 179 -13.41 -0.91 -5.42
N MET A 180 -12.34 -0.82 -6.21
CA MET A 180 -11.62 0.44 -6.40
C MET A 180 -12.49 1.50 -7.08
N ASN A 181 -13.36 1.11 -8.00
CA ASN A 181 -14.31 2.03 -8.65
C ASN A 181 -15.33 2.59 -7.66
N ALA A 182 -15.91 1.75 -6.79
CA ALA A 182 -16.85 2.20 -5.75
C ALA A 182 -16.21 3.25 -4.83
N VAL A 183 -14.96 3.03 -4.43
CA VAL A 183 -14.19 4.01 -3.65
C VAL A 183 -13.96 5.30 -4.45
N ALA A 184 -13.52 5.19 -5.72
CA ALA A 184 -13.20 6.34 -6.56
C ALA A 184 -14.41 7.22 -6.87
N LEU A 185 -15.61 6.65 -6.99
CA LEU A 185 -16.85 7.41 -7.20
C LEU A 185 -17.15 8.39 -6.05
N ARG A 186 -16.68 8.09 -4.83
CA ARG A 186 -16.79 9.00 -3.68
C ARG A 186 -15.63 9.97 -3.60
N THR A 187 -14.39 9.48 -3.72
CA THR A 187 -13.20 10.33 -3.50
C THR A 187 -12.81 11.18 -4.71
N SER A 188 -13.38 10.91 -5.89
CA SER A 188 -13.18 11.67 -7.12
C SER A 188 -14.41 11.54 -8.02
N PRO A 189 -15.55 12.12 -7.63
CA PRO A 189 -16.79 12.00 -8.39
C PRO A 189 -16.58 12.58 -9.80
N PRO A 190 -17.11 11.91 -10.85
CA PRO A 190 -17.04 12.44 -12.19
C PRO A 190 -17.68 13.82 -12.23
N ARG A 191 -16.98 14.80 -12.82
CA ARG A 191 -17.59 16.13 -13.00
C ARG A 191 -18.87 15.98 -13.81
N PRO A 192 -19.99 16.58 -13.39
CA PRO A 192 -21.20 16.57 -14.18
C PRO A 192 -20.88 17.15 -15.56
N SER A 193 -21.21 16.42 -16.62
CA SER A 193 -21.02 16.88 -17.99
C SER A 193 -22.08 17.94 -18.32
N THR A 194 -21.93 19.15 -17.80
CA THR A 194 -22.64 20.32 -18.32
C THR A 194 -21.94 20.80 -19.60
N GLY A 195 -21.96 19.94 -20.62
CA GLY A 195 -21.58 20.30 -21.97
C GLY A 195 -22.71 21.08 -22.63
N LYS A 196 -22.76 22.41 -22.44
CA LYS A 196 -23.18 23.27 -23.55
C LYS A 196 -22.09 23.14 -24.61
N ARG A 197 -22.33 22.29 -25.60
CA ARG A 197 -21.51 22.24 -26.82
C ARG A 197 -21.68 23.58 -27.52
N ALA A 198 -20.70 24.47 -27.38
CA ALA A 198 -20.67 25.71 -28.15
C ALA A 198 -20.62 25.35 -29.65
N PRO A 199 -21.36 26.04 -30.54
CA PRO A 199 -21.33 25.75 -31.97
C PRO A 199 -19.91 25.98 -32.49
N ALA A 200 -19.40 25.01 -33.26
CA ALA A 200 -18.15 25.18 -33.98
C ALA A 200 -18.30 26.32 -34.98
N ASP A 201 -17.52 27.38 -34.78
CA ASP A 201 -17.44 28.51 -35.69
C ASP A 201 -16.85 28.03 -37.01
N LYS A 202 -17.67 28.01 -38.06
CA LYS A 202 -17.23 27.75 -39.44
C LYS A 202 -16.54 29.00 -39.96
N GLN A 203 -15.23 29.12 -39.74
CA GLN A 203 -14.43 30.05 -40.53
C GLN A 203 -13.90 29.38 -41.80
N SER A 204 -14.16 30.12 -42.88
CA SER A 204 -14.09 29.80 -44.29
C SER A 204 -12.70 29.44 -44.79
N LYS A 205 -12.66 28.44 -45.68
CA LYS A 205 -11.54 28.19 -46.59
C LYS A 205 -11.36 29.40 -47.52
N GLN A 206 -10.18 30.01 -47.52
CA GLN A 206 -9.64 30.70 -48.69
C GLN A 206 -8.31 30.06 -49.09
N LYS A 207 -8.21 29.80 -50.39
CA LYS A 207 -7.10 29.16 -51.11
C LYS A 207 -6.18 30.27 -51.64
N PRO A 208 -4.88 30.01 -51.78
CA PRO A 208 -4.26 30.13 -53.11
C PRO A 208 -3.32 28.92 -53.38
N THR A 209 -3.46 28.12 -54.45
CA THR A 209 -2.79 28.28 -55.77
C THR A 209 -1.49 29.09 -55.64
N GLY A 210 -0.27 28.55 -55.64
CA GLY A 210 0.28 27.38 -56.33
C GLY A 210 1.45 27.91 -57.16
N GLN A 211 2.67 27.45 -56.91
CA GLN A 211 3.79 27.53 -57.85
C GLN A 211 4.79 26.41 -57.58
N GLU A 212 5.33 25.91 -58.68
CA GLU A 212 5.85 24.57 -58.96
C GLU A 212 7.19 24.21 -58.32
N HIS A 213 7.42 22.89 -58.21
CA HIS A 213 8.71 22.24 -57.97
C HIS A 213 9.70 22.44 -59.14
N PRO A 214 11.01 22.12 -59.00
CA PRO A 214 11.39 20.72 -59.18
C PRO A 214 12.42 20.16 -58.19
N ASN A 215 12.09 18.94 -57.80
CA ASN A 215 12.88 17.79 -57.35
C ASN A 215 14.37 17.71 -57.79
N ALA A 216 15.25 17.27 -56.88
CA ALA A 216 16.30 16.28 -57.19
C ALA A 216 16.92 15.63 -55.93
N LYS A 217 16.52 14.37 -55.70
CA LYS A 217 17.36 13.17 -55.46
C LYS A 217 18.60 13.28 -54.54
N GLY A 218 18.49 12.54 -53.42
CA GLY A 218 19.33 11.36 -53.16
C GLY A 218 20.69 11.60 -52.50
N VAL A 219 20.99 10.81 -51.47
CA VAL A 219 22.18 9.95 -51.37
C VAL A 219 22.13 9.21 -50.02
N GLN A 220 22.16 7.88 -50.12
CA GLN A 220 22.49 6.94 -49.04
C GLN A 220 23.96 7.08 -48.67
N LYS A 221 24.33 6.84 -47.41
CA LYS A 221 25.65 6.26 -47.13
C LYS A 221 25.61 5.31 -45.94
N GLN A 222 26.02 4.09 -46.23
CA GLN A 222 26.26 2.98 -45.32
C GLN A 222 27.60 3.13 -44.59
N SER A 223 27.69 2.34 -43.51
CA SER A 223 28.86 1.62 -42.97
C SER A 223 30.03 2.41 -42.40
N GLN A 224 30.37 2.13 -41.15
CA GLN A 224 31.60 1.37 -40.86
C GLN A 224 31.60 0.75 -39.46
N THR A 225 31.94 -0.52 -39.46
CA THR A 225 32.45 -1.34 -38.36
C THR A 225 33.82 -0.83 -37.92
N ASP A 226 34.10 -0.81 -36.62
CA ASP A 226 35.47 -1.00 -36.16
C ASP A 226 35.50 -1.77 -34.84
N THR A 227 36.64 -2.42 -34.68
CA THR A 227 37.02 -3.59 -33.90
C THR A 227 37.54 -3.22 -32.50
N GLY A 228 37.59 -4.22 -31.60
CA GLY A 228 38.02 -4.06 -30.20
C GLY A 228 39.49 -3.65 -30.01
N PRO A 229 39.97 -3.67 -28.75
CA PRO A 229 40.45 -4.96 -28.27
C PRO A 229 40.02 -5.32 -26.84
N LYS A 230 40.21 -6.61 -26.61
CA LYS A 230 39.98 -7.40 -25.40
C LYS A 230 40.80 -6.89 -24.23
N ASP A 231 40.25 -6.99 -23.02
CA ASP A 231 41.08 -7.32 -21.88
C ASP A 231 40.43 -8.43 -21.05
N HIS A 232 41.23 -9.46 -20.80
CA HIS A 232 40.92 -10.63 -20.00
C HIS A 232 41.41 -10.33 -18.60
N THR A 233 40.55 -10.45 -17.60
CA THR A 233 41.03 -10.77 -16.25
C THR A 233 40.03 -11.67 -15.54
N LEU A 234 40.46 -12.91 -15.40
CA LEU A 234 39.91 -13.91 -14.50
C LEU A 234 39.97 -13.36 -13.07
N ASN A 235 38.88 -13.48 -12.31
CA ASN A 235 38.92 -13.27 -10.87
C ASN A 235 38.64 -14.59 -10.14
N ASP A 236 39.66 -15.00 -9.40
CA ASP A 236 39.82 -16.17 -8.56
C ASP A 236 38.99 -16.03 -7.25
N PRO A 237 38.19 -17.02 -6.84
CA PRO A 237 37.42 -16.96 -5.61
C PRO A 237 38.22 -17.55 -4.44
N SER A 238 39.15 -16.79 -3.86
CA SER A 238 39.86 -17.25 -2.65
C SER A 238 40.19 -16.12 -1.66
N GLN A 239 39.27 -15.20 -1.37
CA GLN A 239 39.36 -14.32 -0.19
C GLN A 239 37.98 -14.01 0.39
N ALA A 240 37.45 -14.94 1.20
CA ALA A 240 36.21 -14.75 1.96
C ALA A 240 36.37 -14.91 3.49
N ASP A 241 37.55 -15.29 3.99
CA ASP A 241 37.69 -15.74 5.39
C ASP A 241 38.43 -14.78 6.34
N THR A 242 38.66 -13.52 5.95
CA THR A 242 39.38 -12.57 6.83
C THR A 242 38.52 -11.39 7.33
N VAL A 243 37.29 -11.22 6.83
CA VAL A 243 36.43 -10.08 7.21
C VAL A 243 35.49 -10.40 8.38
N SER A 244 35.32 -11.68 8.73
CA SER A 244 34.40 -12.10 9.80
C SER A 244 34.97 -11.92 11.21
N ALA A 245 36.28 -12.04 11.40
CA ALA A 245 36.90 -11.98 12.72
C ALA A 245 37.01 -10.54 13.29
N GLU A 246 37.24 -9.54 12.44
CA GLU A 246 37.34 -8.13 12.88
C GLU A 246 36.00 -7.53 13.29
N ILE A 247 34.90 -7.96 12.66
CA ILE A 247 33.55 -7.49 12.98
C ILE A 247 33.09 -8.06 14.33
N GLU A 248 33.46 -9.30 14.64
CA GLU A 248 33.07 -9.97 15.88
C GLU A 248 33.79 -9.39 17.11
N GLN A 249 35.07 -9.03 16.97
CA GLN A 249 35.85 -8.40 18.03
C GLN A 249 35.40 -6.96 18.33
N LYS A 250 34.99 -6.21 17.31
CA LYS A 250 34.46 -4.84 17.45
C LYS A 250 33.08 -4.80 18.12
N ASN A 251 32.25 -5.83 17.90
CA ASN A 251 30.94 -5.95 18.53
C ASN A 251 31.03 -6.37 20.01
N ARG A 252 32.02 -7.19 20.39
CA ARG A 252 32.26 -7.53 21.80
C ARG A 252 32.64 -6.31 22.64
N SER A 253 33.50 -5.44 22.13
CA SER A 253 33.94 -4.24 22.88
C SER A 253 32.83 -3.19 23.03
N ALA A 254 31.82 -3.19 22.16
CA ALA A 254 30.66 -2.29 22.27
C ALA A 254 29.69 -2.76 23.36
N LEU A 255 29.54 -4.09 23.53
CA LEU A 255 28.67 -4.68 24.53
C LEU A 255 29.23 -4.50 25.95
N GLU A 256 30.55 -4.62 26.14
CA GLU A 256 31.21 -4.34 27.43
C GLU A 256 31.05 -2.87 27.85
N ARG A 257 31.20 -1.92 26.89
CA ARG A 257 30.97 -0.49 27.15
C ARG A 257 29.51 -0.14 27.48
N LEU A 258 28.56 -0.97 27.03
CA LEU A 258 27.14 -0.80 27.34
C LEU A 258 26.83 -1.31 28.76
N MET A 259 27.47 -2.39 29.19
CA MET A 259 27.28 -3.00 30.51
C MET A 259 27.86 -2.14 31.65
N ASP A 260 28.97 -1.43 31.41
CA ASP A 260 29.57 -0.51 32.40
C ASP A 260 28.74 0.77 32.65
N LYS A 261 27.74 1.07 31.81
CA LYS A 261 26.80 2.19 32.05
C LYS A 261 25.66 1.86 33.00
N PHE A 262 25.51 0.59 33.41
CA PHE A 262 24.44 0.12 34.28
C PHE A 262 24.94 -0.45 35.62
N LYS A 263 26.21 -0.18 35.98
CA LYS A 263 26.76 -0.35 37.32
C LYS A 263 27.04 1.04 37.93
#